data_AF-A0AAD6G6R1-F1
#
_entry.id   AF-A0AAD6G6R1-F1
#
_cell.length_a   1.000
_cell.length_b   1.000
_cell.length_c   1.000
_cell.angle_alpha   90.00
_cell.angle_beta   90.00
_cell.angle_gamma   90.00
#
_symmetry.space_group_name_H-M   'P 1'
#
loop_
_entity.id
_entity.type
_entity.pdbx_description
1 polymer ?
#
loop_
_entity_poly.entity_id
_entity_poly.type
_entity_poly.pdbx_seq_one_letter_code
_entity_poly.pdbx_strand_id
1 'polypeptide(L)'
;MANIHSHQSHGIAAQALSDILDDFNIPHPTDGNGPGVKFTGTIPPPQQTKSEKICLSLVGGIPALACAVTAAQIFEARGGDQQTIEIDLRRGHNYIDPDIGMTPSLNGQEITLDVVAGNPFSRNIFETRDGKWAVLSAVYVDLAYQWTALLECSMTESGVREAVKKLDASDLETLAAKAHMPMAICQPEVAWTNHPQGSHMAKLPIVPVKEWAGNNNDTHRPRPSEAGLPRNTSRPLSGLKVIAITHAIAGPATGRTLAEHGASVLQVMFTHGFEHAFVYTYANLGTASTRLNLNRESDRARLWTLVRGAHVWIDSYREGAISKFGFSDDEIRKVNPGMIISHVRCYGTSGPWAWKPGFDMQGSASSGLMYLMGQEVDDGRPQWPPGMVINDYTTAYFGALAIMGIILRRCKGQSTWSQGWSVSPSLCGTAMGILKFFKTSMLPIADSEASFDSALPPVTLESETPLGYLRTLAPLPNMSVTPLRYEHGLLMTMGSARPVFPGKNLLVILGSP
;
A
#
# COMPACT_ATOMS: atom_id res chain seq x y z
N MET A 1 32.35 27.26 11.93
CA MET A 1 31.23 27.63 12.82
C MET A 1 30.03 28.01 11.96
N ALA A 2 29.03 27.14 11.90
CA ALA A 2 27.60 27.44 11.73
C ALA A 2 26.85 26.10 11.65
N ASN A 3 26.79 25.36 12.77
CA ASN A 3 25.74 24.36 12.96
C ASN A 3 24.44 25.15 13.10
N ILE A 4 23.73 25.32 11.99
CA ILE A 4 22.36 25.81 12.00
C ILE A 4 21.56 24.77 12.78
N HIS A 5 20.98 25.19 13.91
CA HIS A 5 20.10 24.38 14.73
C HIS A 5 19.10 23.62 13.85
N SER A 6 19.27 22.31 13.68
CA SER A 6 18.29 21.47 12.99
C SER A 6 16.98 21.58 13.78
N HIS A 7 15.91 22.03 13.13
CA HIS A 7 14.61 22.15 13.77
C HIS A 7 14.21 20.79 14.36
N GLN A 8 13.57 20.78 15.54
CA GLN A 8 13.20 19.55 16.24
C GLN A 8 12.43 18.55 15.34
N SER A 9 11.58 19.07 14.45
CA SER A 9 10.87 18.29 13.43
C SER A 9 11.78 17.47 12.51
N HIS A 10 12.96 17.98 12.15
CA HIS A 10 13.91 17.25 11.30
C HIS A 10 14.51 16.07 12.05
N GLY A 11 14.84 16.24 13.33
CA GLY A 11 15.31 15.15 14.18
C GLY A 11 14.25 14.05 14.35
N ILE A 12 12.98 14.45 14.57
CA ILE A 12 11.85 13.52 14.65
C ILE A 12 11.69 12.74 13.33
N ALA A 13 11.69 13.43 12.19
CA ALA A 13 11.54 12.81 10.89
C ALA A 13 12.72 11.88 10.55
N ALA A 14 13.95 12.26 10.90
CA ALA A 14 15.14 11.45 10.73
C ALA A 14 15.08 10.18 11.60
N GLN A 15 14.64 10.29 12.85
CA GLN A 15 14.47 9.13 13.73
C GLN A 15 13.40 8.18 13.20
N ALA A 16 12.24 8.70 12.78
CA ALA A 16 11.19 7.87 12.20
C ALA A 16 11.65 7.16 10.91
N LEU A 17 12.46 7.84 10.07
CA LEU A 17 13.09 7.21 8.92
C LEU A 17 14.04 6.09 9.36
N SER A 18 14.92 6.35 10.34
CA SER A 18 15.86 5.37 10.89
C SER A 18 15.14 4.12 11.37
N ASP A 19 14.09 4.28 12.18
CA ASP A 19 13.33 3.18 12.75
C ASP A 19 12.68 2.31 11.67
N ILE A 20 12.16 2.94 10.60
CA ILE A 20 11.61 2.21 9.44
C ILE A 20 12.73 1.48 8.69
N LEU A 21 13.87 2.13 8.40
CA LEU A 21 14.98 1.47 7.71
C LEU A 21 15.50 0.26 8.48
N ASP A 22 15.57 0.36 9.82
CA ASP A 22 15.95 -0.74 10.70
C ASP A 22 14.96 -1.92 10.63
N ASP A 23 13.65 -1.68 10.69
CA ASP A 23 12.62 -2.73 10.61
C ASP A 23 12.72 -3.52 9.28
N PHE A 24 13.09 -2.83 8.19
CA PHE A 24 13.26 -3.42 6.86
C PHE A 24 14.69 -3.90 6.57
N ASN A 25 15.63 -3.75 7.51
CA ASN A 25 17.06 -4.04 7.34
C ASN A 25 17.66 -3.35 6.10
N ILE A 26 17.33 -2.08 5.89
CA ILE A 26 17.89 -1.23 4.85
C ILE A 26 19.06 -0.43 5.44
N PRO A 27 20.23 -0.38 4.78
CA PRO A 27 21.33 0.44 5.25
C PRO A 27 20.95 1.92 5.36
N HIS A 28 21.36 2.56 6.45
CA HIS A 28 21.16 3.99 6.64
C HIS A 28 21.96 4.81 5.62
N PRO A 29 21.41 5.93 5.11
CA PRO A 29 22.24 6.93 4.46
C PRO A 29 23.19 7.55 5.50
N THR A 30 24.49 7.52 5.24
CA THR A 30 25.52 8.07 6.14
C THR A 30 26.32 9.16 5.44
N ASP A 31 26.93 10.06 6.21
CA ASP A 31 27.79 11.12 5.67
C ASP A 31 28.92 10.50 4.81
N GLY A 32 28.85 10.72 3.49
CA GLY A 32 29.83 10.23 2.52
C GLY A 32 29.58 8.82 1.98
N ASN A 33 28.53 8.11 2.42
CA ASN A 33 28.16 6.80 1.89
C ASN A 33 26.63 6.60 1.84
N GLY A 34 26.09 6.52 0.62
CA GLY A 34 24.66 6.47 0.34
C GLY A 34 24.08 7.83 -0.10
N PRO A 35 22.77 7.90 -0.37
CA PRO A 35 22.10 9.13 -0.79
C PRO A 35 22.00 10.14 0.35
N GLY A 36 22.15 11.43 0.05
CA GLY A 36 21.90 12.50 1.02
C GLY A 36 20.40 12.66 1.29
N VAL A 37 20.00 12.90 2.54
CA VAL A 37 18.59 13.19 2.90
C VAL A 37 18.49 14.61 3.45
N LYS A 38 17.58 15.41 2.89
CA LYS A 38 17.33 16.79 3.29
C LYS A 38 15.86 16.97 3.67
N PHE A 39 15.64 17.36 4.92
CA PHE A 39 14.33 17.78 5.41
C PHE A 39 14.18 19.29 5.22
N THR A 40 13.03 19.72 4.70
CA THR A 40 12.66 21.14 4.60
C THR A 40 11.30 21.39 5.26
N GLY A 41 11.08 22.65 5.64
CA GLY A 41 9.93 23.04 6.47
C GLY A 41 9.92 22.36 7.84
N THR A 42 8.83 22.53 8.59
CA THR A 42 8.61 21.84 9.87
C THR A 42 7.32 21.00 9.83
N ILE A 43 7.13 20.10 10.79
CA ILE A 43 5.87 19.36 10.92
C ILE A 43 4.78 20.39 11.29
N PRO A 44 3.68 20.52 10.53
CA PRO A 44 2.65 21.51 10.83
C PRO A 44 1.95 21.27 12.17
N PRO A 45 1.27 22.29 12.72
CA PRO A 45 0.44 22.11 13.91
C PRO A 45 -0.62 21.01 13.69
N PRO A 46 -0.90 20.16 14.70
CA PRO A 46 -1.82 19.04 14.55
C PRO A 46 -3.20 19.42 13.99
N GLN A 47 -3.74 20.56 14.42
CA GLN A 47 -5.08 21.05 14.06
C GLN A 47 -5.20 21.38 12.56
N GLN A 48 -4.10 21.73 11.90
CA GLN A 48 -4.10 22.03 10.46
C GLN A 48 -4.12 20.76 9.61
N THR A 49 -3.74 19.62 10.18
CA THR A 49 -3.52 18.37 9.44
C THR A 49 -4.32 17.20 9.98
N LYS A 50 -5.23 17.43 10.94
CA LYS A 50 -5.98 16.39 11.67
C LYS A 50 -5.06 15.38 12.36
N SER A 51 -3.95 15.87 12.91
CA SER A 51 -2.88 15.04 13.48
C SER A 51 -2.91 14.96 15.01
N GLU A 52 -4.06 15.16 15.66
CA GLU A 52 -4.16 15.25 17.12
C GLU A 52 -3.74 13.95 17.81
N LYS A 53 -4.03 12.80 17.20
CA LYS A 53 -3.68 11.47 17.74
C LYS A 53 -2.54 10.80 16.97
N ILE A 54 -2.47 11.00 15.65
CA ILE A 54 -1.47 10.42 14.75
C ILE A 54 -0.86 11.53 13.88
N CYS A 55 0.46 11.59 13.77
CA CYS A 55 1.17 12.58 12.97
C CYS A 55 1.11 12.27 11.47
N LEU A 56 0.11 12.81 10.77
CA LEU A 56 -0.15 12.52 9.36
C LEU A 56 0.99 12.98 8.44
N SER A 57 1.68 14.08 8.78
CA SER A 57 2.86 14.50 8.02
C SER A 57 3.95 13.43 7.97
N LEU A 58 4.12 12.64 9.03
CA LEU A 58 5.11 11.56 9.04
C LEU A 58 4.57 10.28 8.40
N VAL A 59 3.32 9.90 8.67
CA VAL A 59 2.68 8.71 8.09
C VAL A 59 2.69 8.72 6.57
N GLY A 60 2.37 9.87 5.95
CA GLY A 60 2.36 9.99 4.48
C GLY A 60 3.74 10.24 3.87
N GLY A 61 4.66 10.85 4.61
CA GLY A 61 5.96 11.29 4.10
C GLY A 61 7.09 10.27 4.26
N ILE A 62 7.25 9.71 5.46
CA ILE A 62 8.45 8.94 5.83
C ILE A 62 8.50 7.55 5.15
N PRO A 63 7.41 6.79 5.01
CA PRO A 63 7.43 5.55 4.25
C PRO A 63 7.81 5.74 2.77
N ALA A 64 7.34 6.81 2.14
CA ALA A 64 7.71 7.17 0.77
C ALA A 64 9.19 7.60 0.69
N LEU A 65 9.69 8.34 1.69
CA LEU A 65 11.11 8.67 1.80
C LEU A 65 11.99 7.42 1.93
N ALA A 66 11.58 6.43 2.73
CA ALA A 66 12.30 5.16 2.86
C ALA A 66 12.37 4.40 1.53
N CYS A 67 11.28 4.43 0.74
CA CYS A 67 11.29 3.90 -0.64
C CYS A 67 12.32 4.64 -1.50
N ALA A 68 12.35 5.97 -1.47
CA ALA A 68 13.30 6.77 -2.24
C ALA A 68 14.75 6.56 -1.85
N VAL A 69 15.06 6.44 -0.54
CA VAL A 69 16.40 6.10 -0.05
C VAL A 69 16.82 4.75 -0.59
N THR A 70 15.96 3.75 -0.49
CA THR A 70 16.25 2.39 -0.98
C THR A 70 16.43 2.38 -2.49
N ALA A 71 15.58 3.10 -3.24
CA ALA A 71 15.69 3.24 -4.67
C ALA A 71 17.01 3.92 -5.09
N ALA A 72 17.43 4.99 -4.42
CA ALA A 72 18.70 5.63 -4.68
C ALA A 72 19.89 4.68 -4.40
N GLN A 73 19.85 3.89 -3.33
CA GLN A 73 20.88 2.88 -3.09
C GLN A 73 20.91 1.77 -4.14
N ILE A 74 19.75 1.36 -4.69
CA ILE A 74 19.68 0.44 -5.83
C ILE A 74 20.34 1.06 -7.06
N PHE A 75 20.07 2.34 -7.31
CA PHE A 75 20.64 3.08 -8.43
C PHE A 75 22.17 3.16 -8.33
N GLU A 76 22.70 3.54 -7.17
CA GLU A 76 24.14 3.57 -6.86
C GLU A 76 24.79 2.18 -7.02
N ALA A 77 24.17 1.13 -6.46
CA ALA A 77 24.67 -0.24 -6.58
C ALA A 77 24.70 -0.75 -8.04
N ARG A 78 23.98 -0.09 -8.94
CA ARG A 78 23.92 -0.39 -10.38
C ARG A 78 24.80 0.54 -11.24
N GLY A 79 25.66 1.34 -10.61
CA GLY A 79 26.60 2.25 -11.26
C GLY A 79 26.05 3.66 -11.52
N GLY A 80 24.90 4.01 -10.94
CA GLY A 80 24.37 5.37 -10.99
C GLY A 80 25.07 6.31 -10.01
N ASP A 81 24.96 7.62 -10.28
CA ASP A 81 25.51 8.65 -9.39
C ASP A 81 24.76 8.73 -8.06
N GLN A 82 25.48 9.15 -7.01
CA GLN A 82 24.86 9.54 -5.74
C GLN A 82 23.93 10.73 -5.93
N GLN A 83 22.90 10.83 -5.09
CA GLN A 83 21.91 11.89 -5.18
C GLN A 83 21.40 12.35 -3.82
N THR A 84 20.81 13.55 -3.81
CA THR A 84 20.12 14.09 -2.65
C THR A 84 18.61 13.88 -2.80
N ILE A 85 17.98 13.47 -1.72
CA ILE A 85 16.54 13.27 -1.60
C ILE A 85 16.00 14.34 -0.66
N GLU A 86 15.10 15.18 -1.15
CA GLU A 86 14.50 16.28 -0.39
C GLU A 86 13.01 16.01 -0.13
N ILE A 87 12.60 16.14 1.15
CA ILE A 87 11.21 16.05 1.58
C ILE A 87 10.79 17.29 2.38
N ASP A 88 9.64 17.86 2.03
CA ASP A 88 9.03 18.97 2.76
C ASP A 88 8.00 18.44 3.77
N LEU A 89 8.30 18.56 5.07
CA LEU A 89 7.48 18.02 6.15
C LEU A 89 6.10 18.69 6.26
N ARG A 90 5.92 19.85 5.62
CA ARG A 90 4.65 20.56 5.58
C ARG A 90 3.63 19.93 4.64
N ARG A 91 4.00 18.89 3.88
CA ARG A 91 3.15 18.27 2.85
C ARG A 91 2.80 16.81 3.07
N GLY A 92 3.47 16.10 3.97
CA GLY A 92 3.33 14.64 4.08
C GLY A 92 1.89 14.16 4.31
N HIS A 93 1.08 14.94 5.04
CA HIS A 93 -0.32 14.61 5.33
C HIS A 93 -1.20 14.49 4.08
N ASN A 94 -0.82 15.16 2.98
CA ASN A 94 -1.56 15.11 1.72
C ASN A 94 -1.50 13.73 1.03
N TYR A 95 -0.57 12.86 1.45
CA TYR A 95 -0.24 11.61 0.73
C TYR A 95 -0.71 10.35 1.43
N ILE A 96 -1.47 10.53 2.51
CA ILE A 96 -2.11 9.43 3.24
C ILE A 96 -3.40 9.02 2.55
N ASP A 97 -4.17 9.99 2.08
CA ASP A 97 -5.50 9.76 1.56
C ASP A 97 -5.84 10.85 0.53
N PRO A 98 -6.39 10.47 -0.64
CA PRO A 98 -6.82 11.44 -1.64
C PRO A 98 -7.79 12.49 -1.10
N ASP A 99 -8.68 12.17 -0.16
CA ASP A 99 -9.65 13.11 0.40
C ASP A 99 -9.03 14.09 1.41
N ILE A 100 -7.82 13.82 1.92
CA ILE A 100 -7.10 14.75 2.79
C ILE A 100 -6.28 15.73 1.97
N GLY A 101 -5.51 15.22 1.01
CA GLY A 101 -4.58 16.05 0.24
C GLY A 101 -5.23 16.74 -0.94
N MET A 102 -5.75 15.94 -1.88
CA MET A 102 -6.42 16.43 -3.07
C MET A 102 -7.20 15.32 -3.75
N THR A 103 -8.50 15.58 -3.96
CA THR A 103 -9.33 14.74 -4.81
C THR A 103 -8.91 14.88 -6.28
N PRO A 104 -8.55 13.78 -6.97
CA PRO A 104 -8.16 13.84 -8.37
C PRO A 104 -9.34 14.25 -9.25
N SER A 105 -9.04 14.88 -10.38
CA SER A 105 -10.06 15.26 -11.36
C SER A 105 -9.69 14.83 -12.77
N LEU A 106 -10.73 14.50 -13.55
CA LEU A 106 -10.64 14.14 -14.96
C LEU A 106 -11.42 15.17 -15.77
N ASN A 107 -10.75 15.88 -16.68
CA ASN A 107 -11.31 17.02 -17.41
C ASN A 107 -11.94 18.08 -16.49
N GLY A 108 -11.31 18.31 -15.32
CA GLY A 108 -11.81 19.25 -14.31
C GLY A 108 -13.00 18.76 -13.49
N GLN A 109 -13.48 17.52 -13.71
CA GLN A 109 -14.56 16.92 -12.92
C GLN A 109 -14.00 15.97 -11.86
N GLU A 110 -14.57 16.03 -10.66
CA GLU A 110 -14.25 15.09 -9.59
C GLU A 110 -14.62 13.66 -10.02
N ILE A 111 -13.77 12.70 -9.67
CA ILE A 111 -14.01 11.29 -9.95
C ILE A 111 -14.83 10.71 -8.80
N THR A 112 -16.04 10.23 -9.10
CA THR A 112 -16.96 9.73 -8.06
C THR A 112 -16.59 8.34 -7.57
N LEU A 113 -16.91 8.08 -6.30
CA LEU A 113 -16.90 6.74 -5.72
C LEU A 113 -18.31 6.13 -5.85
N ASP A 114 -18.45 5.08 -6.66
CA ASP A 114 -19.74 4.51 -7.04
C ASP A 114 -20.24 3.50 -5.98
N VAL A 115 -20.74 4.02 -4.86
CA VAL A 115 -21.32 3.22 -3.76
C VAL A 115 -22.85 3.27 -3.74
N VAL A 116 -23.48 2.36 -3.00
CA VAL A 116 -24.93 2.40 -2.74
C VAL A 116 -25.28 3.73 -2.07
N ALA A 117 -26.28 4.45 -2.60
CA ALA A 117 -26.75 5.69 -1.98
C ALA A 117 -27.23 5.42 -0.55
N GLY A 118 -26.70 6.17 0.42
CA GLY A 118 -27.01 5.96 1.84
C GLY A 118 -26.46 4.65 2.42
N ASN A 119 -25.43 4.06 1.81
CA ASN A 119 -24.81 2.80 2.25
C ASN A 119 -24.53 2.81 3.77
N PRO A 120 -25.22 1.98 4.57
CA PRO A 120 -25.06 1.98 6.02
C PRO A 120 -23.70 1.45 6.46
N PHE A 121 -22.93 0.81 5.59
CA PHE A 121 -21.64 0.18 5.92
C PHE A 121 -20.41 1.02 5.56
N SER A 122 -20.59 2.28 5.11
CA SER A 122 -19.46 3.11 4.66
C SER A 122 -18.63 3.68 5.82
N ARG A 123 -19.26 4.31 6.82
CA ARG A 123 -18.56 4.95 7.96
C ARG A 123 -19.22 4.69 9.32
N ASN A 124 -20.17 3.76 9.40
CA ASN A 124 -20.82 3.46 10.67
C ASN A 124 -20.03 2.44 11.49
N ILE A 125 -19.96 2.72 12.79
CA ILE A 125 -19.45 1.81 13.81
C ILE A 125 -20.65 1.42 14.67
N PHE A 126 -20.98 0.13 14.70
CA PHE A 126 -22.21 -0.40 15.28
C PHE A 126 -21.94 -0.98 16.66
N GLU A 127 -22.82 -0.69 17.61
CA GLU A 127 -22.74 -1.25 18.95
C GLU A 127 -23.46 -2.61 18.99
N THR A 128 -22.76 -3.62 19.49
CA THR A 128 -23.27 -4.97 19.74
C THR A 128 -24.07 -5.04 21.05
N ARG A 129 -24.73 -6.17 21.29
CA ARG A 129 -25.53 -6.42 22.50
C ARG A 129 -24.69 -6.34 23.78
N ASP A 130 -23.46 -6.86 23.75
CA ASP A 130 -22.50 -6.84 24.87
C ASP A 130 -21.71 -5.52 24.99
N GLY A 131 -22.17 -4.46 24.32
CA GLY A 131 -21.60 -3.10 24.44
C GLY A 131 -20.28 -2.89 23.71
N LYS A 132 -19.84 -3.85 22.87
CA LYS A 132 -18.66 -3.69 22.03
C LYS A 132 -19.00 -3.04 20.70
N TRP A 133 -18.00 -2.42 20.08
CA TRP A 133 -18.16 -1.72 18.81
C TRP A 133 -17.61 -2.54 17.65
N ALA A 134 -18.35 -2.61 16.55
CA ALA A 134 -18.01 -3.40 15.38
C ALA A 134 -18.07 -2.57 14.10
N VAL A 135 -17.13 -2.85 13.19
CA VAL A 135 -17.08 -2.29 11.84
C VAL A 135 -17.46 -3.38 10.85
N LEU A 136 -18.62 -3.21 10.22
CA LEU A 136 -19.12 -4.04 9.13
C LEU A 136 -18.98 -3.22 7.85
N SER A 137 -18.24 -3.74 6.88
CA SER A 137 -17.83 -2.93 5.72
C SER A 137 -18.41 -3.45 4.43
N ALA A 138 -18.92 -2.53 3.62
CA ALA A 138 -19.34 -2.82 2.26
C ALA A 138 -18.94 -1.69 1.32
N VAL A 139 -17.67 -1.67 0.94
CA VAL A 139 -17.15 -0.69 -0.04
C VAL A 139 -17.45 -1.09 -1.49
N TYR A 140 -18.06 -2.26 -1.71
CA TYR A 140 -18.57 -2.74 -2.99
C TYR A 140 -20.05 -3.08 -2.86
N VAL A 141 -20.81 -2.88 -3.95
CA VAL A 141 -22.28 -2.96 -3.97
C VAL A 141 -22.79 -4.35 -3.53
N ASP A 142 -22.14 -5.41 -4.00
CA ASP A 142 -22.47 -6.80 -3.66
C ASP A 142 -22.31 -7.09 -2.16
N LEU A 143 -21.26 -6.55 -1.52
CA LEU A 143 -21.05 -6.71 -0.08
C LEU A 143 -22.18 -6.09 0.75
N ALA A 144 -22.78 -4.99 0.29
CA ALA A 144 -23.86 -4.33 1.04
C ALA A 144 -25.11 -5.22 1.05
N TYR A 145 -25.43 -5.83 -0.09
CA TYR A 145 -26.54 -6.77 -0.20
C TYR A 145 -26.27 -8.08 0.56
N GLN A 146 -25.03 -8.57 0.53
CA GLN A 146 -24.65 -9.75 1.32
C GLN A 146 -24.81 -9.48 2.83
N TRP A 147 -24.40 -8.30 3.32
CA TRP A 147 -24.58 -7.95 4.73
C TRP A 147 -26.05 -7.84 5.14
N THR A 148 -26.87 -7.15 4.35
CA THR A 148 -28.30 -7.01 4.65
C THR A 148 -29.05 -8.35 4.60
N ALA A 149 -28.68 -9.24 3.68
CA ALA A 149 -29.20 -10.60 3.65
C ALA A 149 -28.73 -11.42 4.87
N LEU A 150 -27.45 -11.32 5.26
CA LEU A 150 -26.88 -12.06 6.38
C LEU A 150 -27.47 -11.62 7.74
N LEU A 151 -27.76 -10.33 7.89
CA LEU A 151 -28.35 -9.75 9.09
C LEU A 151 -29.89 -9.71 9.04
N GLU A 152 -30.49 -10.13 7.92
CA GLU A 152 -31.94 -10.07 7.67
C GLU A 152 -32.54 -8.69 7.99
N CYS A 153 -31.92 -7.63 7.47
CA CYS A 153 -32.27 -6.25 7.78
C CYS A 153 -32.42 -5.37 6.54
N SER A 154 -33.04 -4.20 6.71
CA SER A 154 -33.15 -3.19 5.64
C SER A 154 -31.81 -2.52 5.35
N MET A 155 -31.62 -2.05 4.11
CA MET A 155 -30.46 -1.26 3.68
C MET A 155 -30.51 0.18 4.22
N THR A 156 -30.57 0.33 5.54
CA THR A 156 -30.60 1.61 6.25
C THR A 156 -29.73 1.52 7.50
N GLU A 157 -29.19 2.64 7.97
CA GLU A 157 -28.36 2.64 9.19
C GLU A 157 -29.14 2.11 10.39
N SER A 158 -30.39 2.53 10.56
CA SER A 158 -31.26 2.07 11.66
C SER A 158 -31.52 0.56 11.59
N GLY A 159 -31.80 0.02 10.40
CA GLY A 159 -32.03 -1.42 10.22
C GLY A 159 -30.81 -2.26 10.61
N VAL A 160 -29.63 -1.83 10.17
CA VAL A 160 -28.37 -2.52 10.52
C VAL A 160 -28.07 -2.38 12.01
N ARG A 161 -28.29 -1.20 12.61
CA ARG A 161 -28.07 -0.96 14.05
C ARG A 161 -28.95 -1.87 14.91
N GLU A 162 -30.24 -1.96 14.59
CA GLU A 162 -31.17 -2.86 15.30
C GLU A 162 -30.81 -4.34 15.14
N ALA A 163 -30.28 -4.74 13.99
CA ALA A 163 -29.83 -6.12 13.78
C ALA A 163 -28.56 -6.44 14.58
N VAL A 164 -27.56 -5.55 14.52
CA VAL A 164 -26.28 -5.72 15.24
C VAL A 164 -26.48 -5.70 16.75
N LYS A 165 -27.39 -4.84 17.27
CA LYS A 165 -27.67 -4.72 18.72
C LYS A 165 -28.29 -5.99 19.34
N LYS A 166 -28.72 -6.95 18.53
CA LYS A 166 -29.25 -8.25 18.98
C LYS A 166 -28.18 -9.32 19.19
N LEU A 167 -26.96 -9.10 18.67
CA LEU A 167 -25.87 -10.08 18.67
C LEU A 167 -24.76 -9.66 19.63
N ASP A 168 -24.20 -10.61 20.37
CA ASP A 168 -22.91 -10.36 21.05
C ASP A 168 -21.80 -10.30 19.99
N ALA A 169 -20.72 -9.58 20.28
CA ALA A 169 -19.59 -9.43 19.37
C ALA A 169 -19.00 -10.76 18.87
N SER A 170 -18.94 -11.79 19.73
CA SER A 170 -18.43 -13.12 19.37
C SER A 170 -19.34 -13.84 18.36
N ASP A 171 -20.66 -13.69 18.51
CA ASP A 171 -21.63 -14.29 17.61
C ASP A 171 -21.60 -13.60 16.25
N LEU A 172 -21.51 -12.26 16.25
CA LEU A 172 -21.33 -11.47 15.05
C LEU A 172 -20.03 -11.82 14.30
N GLU A 173 -18.92 -12.03 15.03
CA GLU A 173 -17.66 -12.46 14.44
C GLU A 173 -17.74 -13.85 13.83
N THR A 174 -18.39 -14.78 14.53
CA THR A 174 -18.62 -16.14 14.02
C THR A 174 -19.48 -16.13 12.76
N LEU A 175 -20.56 -15.33 12.77
CA LEU A 175 -21.47 -15.16 11.63
C LEU A 175 -20.73 -14.59 10.41
N ALA A 176 -19.98 -13.51 10.61
CA ALA A 176 -19.19 -12.87 9.55
C ALA A 176 -18.12 -13.80 8.99
N ALA A 177 -17.40 -14.53 9.86
CA ALA A 177 -16.36 -15.47 9.45
C ALA A 177 -16.92 -16.60 8.59
N LYS A 178 -18.06 -17.19 9.00
CA LYS A 178 -18.74 -18.27 8.25
C LYS A 178 -19.21 -17.79 6.87
N ALA A 179 -19.65 -16.54 6.76
CA ALA A 179 -20.09 -15.94 5.51
C ALA A 179 -18.95 -15.29 4.69
N HIS A 180 -17.71 -15.32 5.18
CA HIS A 180 -16.57 -14.63 4.59
C HIS A 180 -16.79 -13.12 4.37
N MET A 181 -17.44 -12.47 5.34
CA MET A 181 -17.72 -11.03 5.34
C MET A 181 -16.63 -10.25 6.08
N PRO A 182 -16.22 -9.07 5.58
CA PRO A 182 -15.22 -8.22 6.22
C PRO A 182 -15.80 -7.53 7.45
N MET A 183 -15.37 -7.97 8.63
CA MET A 183 -15.82 -7.47 9.92
C MET A 183 -14.67 -7.46 10.93
N ALA A 184 -14.63 -6.43 11.77
CA ALA A 184 -13.75 -6.37 12.93
C ALA A 184 -14.43 -5.74 14.13
N ILE A 185 -14.10 -6.24 15.32
CA ILE A 185 -14.42 -5.58 16.58
C ILE A 185 -13.36 -4.49 16.84
N CYS A 186 -13.81 -3.30 17.18
CA CYS A 186 -12.94 -2.23 17.66
C CYS A 186 -12.48 -2.56 19.07
N GLN A 187 -11.16 -2.59 19.29
CA GLN A 187 -10.58 -2.95 20.58
C GLN A 187 -9.32 -2.14 20.86
N PRO A 188 -8.94 -1.92 22.13
CA PRO A 188 -7.69 -1.25 22.48
C PRO A 188 -6.45 -2.10 22.14
N GLU A 189 -5.29 -1.45 22.02
CA GLU A 189 -4.00 -2.09 21.69
C GLU A 189 -3.66 -3.27 22.62
N VAL A 190 -3.92 -3.13 23.92
CA VAL A 190 -3.70 -4.20 24.91
C VAL A 190 -4.58 -5.41 24.64
N ALA A 191 -5.84 -5.21 24.29
CA ALA A 191 -6.74 -6.31 23.96
C ALA A 191 -6.28 -7.01 22.68
N TRP A 192 -5.87 -6.25 21.66
CA TRP A 192 -5.34 -6.81 20.42
C TRP A 192 -4.06 -7.61 20.63
N THR A 193 -3.13 -7.10 21.45
CA THR A 193 -1.87 -7.78 21.75
C THR A 193 -2.11 -9.13 22.46
N ASN A 194 -3.19 -9.24 23.24
CA ASN A 194 -3.62 -10.48 23.88
C ASN A 194 -4.46 -11.40 22.98
N HIS A 195 -5.04 -10.86 21.90
CA HIS A 195 -5.79 -11.66 20.93
C HIS A 195 -4.84 -12.60 20.15
N PRO A 196 -5.23 -13.85 19.83
CA PRO A 196 -4.35 -14.81 19.16
C PRO A 196 -3.69 -14.31 17.87
N GLN A 197 -4.45 -13.59 17.01
CA GLN A 197 -3.88 -12.98 15.81
C GLN A 197 -2.95 -11.80 16.14
N GLY A 198 -3.34 -10.91 17.04
CA GLY A 198 -2.54 -9.72 17.35
C GLY A 198 -1.23 -10.09 18.06
N SER A 199 -1.26 -11.08 18.97
CA SER A 199 -0.08 -11.67 19.59
C SER A 199 0.88 -12.31 18.57
N HIS A 200 0.32 -12.96 17.54
CA HIS A 200 1.11 -13.50 16.43
C HIS A 200 1.78 -12.37 15.63
N MET A 201 1.01 -11.36 15.22
CA MET A 201 1.52 -10.24 14.42
C MET A 201 2.54 -9.37 15.17
N ALA A 202 2.38 -9.17 16.48
CA ALA A 202 3.30 -8.39 17.31
C ALA A 202 4.74 -8.97 17.38
N LYS A 203 4.93 -10.24 16.98
CA LYS A 203 6.25 -10.90 16.91
C LYS A 203 6.91 -10.80 15.54
N LEU A 204 6.21 -10.23 14.56
CA LEU A 204 6.66 -10.09 13.19
C LEU A 204 7.15 -8.66 12.93
N PRO A 205 8.06 -8.46 11.96
CA PRO A 205 8.31 -7.12 11.42
C PRO A 205 7.03 -6.56 10.76
N ILE A 206 7.00 -5.26 10.47
CA ILE A 206 5.82 -4.60 9.86
C ILE A 206 5.42 -5.32 8.56
N VAL A 207 6.44 -5.71 7.77
CA VAL A 207 6.28 -6.55 6.59
C VAL A 207 7.16 -7.79 6.73
N PRO A 208 6.58 -8.96 7.05
CA PRO A 208 7.30 -10.23 7.01
C PRO A 208 7.90 -10.49 5.64
N VAL A 209 9.21 -10.76 5.63
CA VAL A 209 9.97 -11.18 4.45
C VAL A 209 10.62 -12.53 4.75
N LYS A 210 10.41 -13.50 3.85
CA LYS A 210 10.98 -14.85 3.99
C LYS A 210 11.62 -15.30 2.69
N GLU A 211 12.89 -15.69 2.75
CA GLU A 211 13.53 -16.41 1.66
C GLU A 211 12.95 -17.83 1.56
N TRP A 212 12.79 -18.33 0.34
CA TRP A 212 12.55 -19.75 0.12
C TRP A 212 13.65 -20.31 -0.79
N ALA A 213 14.14 -21.49 -0.42
CA ALA A 213 15.22 -22.13 -1.15
C ALA A 213 14.77 -22.46 -2.58
N GLY A 214 15.43 -21.85 -3.56
CA GLY A 214 15.38 -22.34 -4.94
C GLY A 214 15.98 -23.73 -4.97
N ASN A 215 15.33 -24.68 -5.64
CA ASN A 215 15.94 -25.99 -5.85
C ASN A 215 17.09 -25.77 -6.85
N ASN A 216 18.34 -25.67 -6.35
CA ASN A 216 19.56 -25.32 -7.11
C ASN A 216 19.93 -26.32 -8.24
N ASN A 217 19.09 -27.33 -8.50
CA ASN A 217 19.36 -28.41 -9.43
C ASN A 217 18.71 -28.25 -10.82
N ASP A 218 17.92 -27.19 -11.07
CA ASP A 218 17.30 -26.96 -12.38
C ASP A 218 18.13 -25.99 -13.24
N THR A 219 19.07 -26.55 -14.01
CA THR A 219 20.10 -25.85 -14.79
C THR A 219 19.68 -25.48 -16.22
N HIS A 220 18.41 -25.65 -16.60
CA HIS A 220 18.05 -25.75 -18.02
C HIS A 220 17.66 -24.46 -18.78
N ARG A 221 17.89 -23.26 -18.23
CA ARG A 221 17.97 -21.99 -19.01
C ARG A 221 18.31 -20.80 -18.11
N PRO A 222 19.18 -19.87 -18.54
CA PRO A 222 19.27 -18.58 -17.88
C PRO A 222 17.95 -17.84 -18.00
N ARG A 223 17.21 -17.73 -16.89
CA ARG A 223 15.99 -16.94 -16.81
C ARG A 223 16.37 -15.45 -16.75
N PRO A 224 15.51 -14.49 -17.12
CA PRO A 224 15.81 -13.06 -16.93
C PRO A 224 16.24 -12.71 -15.50
N SER A 225 15.74 -13.49 -14.53
CA SER A 225 16.16 -13.52 -13.14
C SER A 225 17.55 -14.14 -12.90
N GLU A 226 18.42 -14.33 -13.90
CA GLU A 226 19.82 -14.74 -13.70
C GLU A 226 20.79 -13.64 -14.16
N ALA A 227 20.40 -12.83 -15.16
CA ALA A 227 21.21 -11.73 -15.68
C ALA A 227 21.16 -10.47 -14.80
N GLY A 228 20.24 -10.41 -13.84
CA GLY A 228 19.99 -9.25 -13.01
C GLY A 228 19.37 -8.07 -13.77
N LEU A 229 19.20 -6.95 -13.07
CA LEU A 229 18.73 -5.71 -13.70
C LEU A 229 19.86 -5.03 -14.49
N PRO A 230 19.54 -4.31 -15.58
CA PRO A 230 20.54 -3.60 -16.38
C PRO A 230 21.34 -2.59 -15.56
N ARG A 231 22.63 -2.39 -15.86
CA ARG A 231 23.46 -1.37 -15.20
C ARG A 231 23.44 -0.04 -15.95
N ASN A 232 23.87 1.04 -15.30
CA ASN A 232 24.00 2.39 -15.89
C ASN A 232 22.71 2.88 -16.58
N THR A 233 21.56 2.60 -15.95
CA THR A 233 20.26 3.07 -16.42
C THR A 233 19.96 4.48 -15.92
N SER A 234 18.92 5.11 -16.45
CA SER A 234 18.49 6.45 -15.99
C SER A 234 17.51 6.44 -14.81
N ARG A 235 17.12 5.26 -14.32
CA ARG A 235 16.19 5.13 -13.19
C ARG A 235 16.54 3.95 -12.26
N PRO A 236 16.16 4.02 -10.97
CA PRO A 236 16.44 3.00 -9.97
C PRO A 236 15.91 1.61 -10.29
N LEU A 237 14.70 1.49 -10.85
CA LEU A 237 14.04 0.20 -11.09
C LEU A 237 13.89 -0.15 -12.59
N SER A 238 14.62 0.54 -13.46
CA SER A 238 14.61 0.22 -14.90
C SER A 238 14.90 -1.27 -15.16
N GLY A 239 14.03 -1.91 -15.93
CA GLY A 239 14.12 -3.34 -16.25
C GLY A 239 13.38 -4.27 -15.27
N LEU A 240 12.95 -3.78 -14.10
CA LEU A 240 12.13 -4.55 -13.18
C LEU A 240 10.75 -4.77 -13.79
N LYS A 241 10.24 -5.99 -13.72
CA LYS A 241 8.99 -6.43 -14.36
C LYS A 241 8.08 -6.98 -13.29
N VAL A 242 6.92 -6.37 -13.13
CA VAL A 242 5.99 -6.64 -12.03
C VAL A 242 4.65 -7.07 -12.62
N ILE A 243 4.18 -8.24 -12.21
CA ILE A 243 2.79 -8.66 -12.42
C ILE A 243 2.03 -8.27 -11.17
N ALA A 244 0.95 -7.51 -11.32
CA ALA A 244 0.05 -7.17 -10.23
C ALA A 244 -1.35 -7.75 -10.54
N ILE A 245 -1.81 -8.71 -9.74
CA ILE A 245 -3.19 -9.23 -9.76
C ILE A 245 -3.85 -8.75 -8.48
N THR A 246 -4.26 -7.48 -8.49
CA THR A 246 -4.67 -6.79 -7.27
C THR A 246 -6.07 -6.19 -7.43
N HIS A 247 -6.60 -5.73 -6.31
CA HIS A 247 -7.92 -5.13 -6.13
C HIS A 247 -7.85 -4.15 -4.95
N ALA A 248 -8.75 -3.17 -4.92
CA ALA A 248 -8.76 -2.05 -3.99
C ALA A 248 -7.49 -1.19 -4.11
N ILE A 249 -6.84 -0.83 -2.99
CA ILE A 249 -5.84 0.26 -2.97
C ILE A 249 -4.42 -0.25 -2.66
N ALA A 250 -4.18 -0.89 -1.51
CA ALA A 250 -2.81 -1.23 -1.09
C ALA A 250 -2.02 -2.07 -2.11
N GLY A 251 -2.67 -3.07 -2.71
CA GLY A 251 -2.09 -3.92 -3.75
C GLY A 251 -1.63 -3.16 -4.99
N PRO A 252 -2.54 -2.50 -5.72
CA PRO A 252 -2.15 -1.76 -6.92
C PRO A 252 -1.23 -0.57 -6.60
N ALA A 253 -1.42 0.11 -5.46
CA ALA A 253 -0.54 1.21 -5.07
C ALA A 253 0.90 0.73 -4.75
N THR A 254 1.09 -0.51 -4.29
CA THR A 254 2.44 -1.11 -4.20
C THR A 254 3.10 -1.15 -5.58
N GLY A 255 2.34 -1.55 -6.61
CA GLY A 255 2.78 -1.51 -8.00
C GLY A 255 3.05 -0.08 -8.48
N ARG A 256 2.16 0.87 -8.19
CA ARG A 256 2.33 2.29 -8.49
C ARG A 256 3.66 2.84 -7.94
N THR A 257 3.96 2.60 -6.66
CA THR A 257 5.22 3.04 -6.05
C THR A 257 6.44 2.45 -6.76
N LEU A 258 6.40 1.18 -7.18
CA LEU A 258 7.48 0.61 -7.99
C LEU A 258 7.58 1.30 -9.38
N ALA A 259 6.46 1.65 -9.99
CA ALA A 259 6.42 2.37 -11.27
C ALA A 259 6.96 3.82 -11.16
N GLU A 260 6.71 4.51 -10.05
CA GLU A 260 7.26 5.84 -9.73
C GLU A 260 8.80 5.85 -9.79
N HIS A 261 9.43 4.72 -9.44
CA HIS A 261 10.90 4.51 -9.51
C HIS A 261 11.38 3.81 -10.80
N GLY A 262 10.48 3.50 -11.74
CA GLY A 262 10.82 3.05 -13.09
C GLY A 262 10.64 1.56 -13.38
N ALA A 263 9.89 0.84 -12.55
CA ALA A 263 9.51 -0.53 -12.85
C ALA A 263 8.44 -0.60 -13.97
N SER A 264 8.50 -1.65 -14.78
CA SER A 264 7.45 -2.02 -15.73
C SER A 264 6.36 -2.82 -15.02
N VAL A 265 5.24 -2.18 -14.71
CA VAL A 265 4.14 -2.79 -13.95
C VAL A 265 2.95 -3.09 -14.85
N LEU A 266 2.52 -4.36 -14.86
CA LEU A 266 1.33 -4.81 -15.57
C LEU A 266 0.28 -5.29 -14.56
N GLN A 267 -0.78 -4.50 -14.41
CA GLN A 267 -1.99 -4.86 -13.70
C GLN A 267 -2.80 -5.85 -14.57
N VAL A 268 -3.05 -7.04 -14.04
CA VAL A 268 -3.84 -8.08 -14.68
C VAL A 268 -5.18 -8.18 -13.94
N MET A 269 -6.24 -7.80 -14.62
CA MET A 269 -7.60 -7.84 -14.11
C MET A 269 -8.33 -9.09 -14.59
N PHE A 270 -9.21 -9.61 -13.75
CA PHE A 270 -10.18 -10.61 -14.20
C PHE A 270 -11.16 -9.97 -15.19
N THR A 271 -11.59 -10.72 -16.20
CA THR A 271 -12.51 -10.23 -17.24
C THR A 271 -13.79 -9.61 -16.70
N HIS A 272 -14.29 -10.12 -15.56
CA HIS A 272 -15.49 -9.62 -14.89
C HIS A 272 -15.15 -8.94 -13.54
N GLY A 273 -13.89 -8.58 -13.32
CA GLY A 273 -13.48 -7.81 -12.15
C GLY A 273 -14.00 -6.38 -12.25
N PHE A 274 -14.72 -5.95 -11.22
CA PHE A 274 -15.13 -4.56 -11.05
C PHE A 274 -14.09 -3.84 -10.18
N GLU A 275 -13.84 -2.57 -10.49
CA GLU A 275 -13.12 -1.65 -9.62
C GLU A 275 -13.70 -0.25 -9.79
N HIS A 276 -13.73 0.52 -8.69
CA HIS A 276 -14.19 1.90 -8.72
C HIS A 276 -13.28 2.79 -9.57
N ALA A 277 -13.85 3.69 -10.37
CA ALA A 277 -13.08 4.64 -11.16
C ALA A 277 -12.17 5.53 -10.28
N PHE A 278 -12.69 5.95 -9.12
CA PHE A 278 -11.95 6.69 -8.09
C PHE A 278 -10.71 5.93 -7.61
N VAL A 279 -10.90 4.67 -7.18
CA VAL A 279 -9.82 3.81 -6.69
C VAL A 279 -8.78 3.55 -7.78
N TYR A 280 -9.23 3.18 -8.99
CA TYR A 280 -8.34 2.86 -10.09
C TYR A 280 -7.45 4.04 -10.49
N THR A 281 -8.04 5.23 -10.62
CA THR A 281 -7.33 6.45 -11.05
C THR A 281 -6.21 6.84 -10.09
N TYR A 282 -6.34 6.54 -8.80
CA TYR A 282 -5.31 6.91 -7.82
C TYR A 282 -4.31 5.78 -7.57
N ALA A 283 -4.78 4.53 -7.46
CA ALA A 283 -3.94 3.41 -7.06
C ALA A 283 -3.13 2.78 -8.21
N ASN A 284 -3.49 3.04 -9.48
CA ASN A 284 -2.88 2.38 -10.65
C ASN A 284 -2.08 3.33 -11.57
N LEU A 285 -1.72 4.53 -11.09
CA LEU A 285 -0.91 5.48 -11.88
C LEU A 285 0.40 4.83 -12.36
N GLY A 286 0.79 5.13 -13.60
CA GLY A 286 2.01 4.59 -14.21
C GLY A 286 2.01 3.09 -14.52
N THR A 287 0.90 2.38 -14.27
CA THR A 287 0.78 0.96 -14.58
C THR A 287 0.06 0.75 -15.91
N ALA A 288 0.46 -0.29 -16.66
CA ALA A 288 -0.36 -0.80 -17.76
C ALA A 288 -1.42 -1.75 -17.19
N SER A 289 -2.61 -1.82 -17.79
CA SER A 289 -3.69 -2.69 -17.32
C SER A 289 -4.24 -3.56 -18.43
N THR A 290 -4.30 -4.87 -18.21
CA THR A 290 -4.81 -5.87 -19.16
C THR A 290 -5.91 -6.72 -18.52
N ARG A 291 -6.73 -7.38 -19.34
CA ARG A 291 -7.76 -8.33 -18.89
C ARG A 291 -7.44 -9.73 -19.37
N LEU A 292 -7.49 -10.71 -18.46
CA LEU A 292 -7.34 -12.12 -18.77
C LEU A 292 -8.50 -12.92 -18.15
N ASN A 293 -9.07 -13.85 -18.92
CA ASN A 293 -10.05 -14.80 -18.42
C ASN A 293 -9.34 -16.10 -18.04
N LEU A 294 -8.99 -16.27 -16.76
CA LEU A 294 -8.22 -17.45 -16.32
C LEU A 294 -9.00 -18.78 -16.41
N ASN A 295 -10.28 -18.77 -16.77
CA ASN A 295 -11.00 -19.99 -17.15
C ASN A 295 -10.55 -20.52 -18.53
N ARG A 296 -10.01 -19.66 -19.40
CA ARG A 296 -9.48 -20.04 -20.71
C ARG A 296 -8.03 -20.48 -20.60
N GLU A 297 -7.73 -21.66 -21.15
CA GLU A 297 -6.37 -22.20 -21.17
C GLU A 297 -5.38 -21.27 -21.88
N SER A 298 -5.80 -20.62 -22.97
CA SER A 298 -4.99 -19.65 -23.70
C SER A 298 -4.54 -18.46 -22.85
N ASP A 299 -5.42 -17.98 -21.96
CA ASP A 299 -5.12 -16.83 -21.10
C ASP A 299 -4.26 -17.24 -19.92
N ARG A 300 -4.45 -18.46 -19.38
CA ARG A 300 -3.51 -19.05 -18.43
C ARG A 300 -2.12 -19.22 -19.04
N ALA A 301 -2.02 -19.70 -20.28
CA ALA A 301 -0.74 -19.82 -20.99
C ALA A 301 -0.04 -18.47 -21.21
N ARG A 302 -0.82 -17.41 -21.49
CA ARG A 302 -0.29 -16.03 -21.56
C ARG A 302 0.23 -15.55 -20.20
N LEU A 303 -0.52 -15.76 -19.12
CA LEU A 303 -0.07 -15.39 -17.78
C LEU A 303 1.19 -16.18 -17.37
N TRP A 304 1.27 -17.47 -17.69
CA TRP A 304 2.49 -18.26 -17.48
C TRP A 304 3.70 -17.73 -18.25
N THR A 305 3.49 -17.22 -19.46
CA THR A 305 4.53 -16.56 -20.25
C THR A 305 5.04 -15.29 -19.55
N LEU A 306 4.13 -14.49 -18.98
CA LEU A 306 4.50 -13.33 -18.16
C LEU A 306 5.27 -13.76 -16.90
N VAL A 307 4.80 -14.78 -16.17
CA VAL A 307 5.44 -15.28 -14.94
C VAL A 307 6.89 -15.69 -15.17
N ARG A 308 7.20 -16.35 -16.29
CA ARG A 308 8.58 -16.73 -16.66
C ARG A 308 9.52 -15.53 -16.84
N GLY A 309 8.97 -14.37 -17.20
CA GLY A 309 9.73 -13.15 -17.48
C GLY A 309 9.65 -12.08 -16.39
N ALA A 310 8.90 -12.31 -15.32
CA ALA A 310 8.69 -11.34 -14.24
C ALA A 310 9.73 -11.49 -13.13
N HIS A 311 9.89 -10.41 -12.36
CA HIS A 311 10.73 -10.38 -11.16
C HIS A 311 9.91 -10.35 -9.88
N VAL A 312 8.70 -9.77 -9.97
CA VAL A 312 7.80 -9.57 -8.85
C VAL A 312 6.39 -9.98 -9.25
N TRP A 313 5.75 -10.73 -8.37
CA TRP A 313 4.32 -11.01 -8.37
C TRP A 313 3.70 -10.30 -7.16
N ILE A 314 2.63 -9.54 -7.38
CA ILE A 314 1.85 -8.90 -6.31
C ILE A 314 0.41 -9.34 -6.45
N ASP A 315 -0.20 -9.81 -5.38
CA ASP A 315 -1.64 -9.98 -5.33
C ASP A 315 -2.27 -9.51 -4.01
N SER A 316 -3.54 -9.12 -4.08
CA SER A 316 -4.32 -8.71 -2.92
C SER A 316 -5.66 -9.46 -2.77
N TYR A 317 -5.85 -10.55 -3.54
CA TYR A 317 -7.02 -11.40 -3.42
C TYR A 317 -6.90 -12.37 -2.25
N ARG A 318 -8.01 -12.86 -1.71
CA ARG A 318 -8.00 -13.87 -0.65
C ARG A 318 -7.17 -15.09 -1.06
N GLU A 319 -6.54 -15.72 -0.09
CA GLU A 319 -5.73 -16.89 -0.38
C GLU A 319 -6.55 -18.02 -1.03
N GLY A 320 -5.96 -18.70 -2.02
CA GLY A 320 -6.63 -19.68 -2.87
C GLY A 320 -7.40 -19.10 -4.06
N ALA A 321 -7.72 -17.78 -4.08
CA ALA A 321 -8.50 -17.18 -5.16
C ALA A 321 -7.82 -17.27 -6.54
N ILE A 322 -6.49 -17.19 -6.56
CA ILE A 322 -5.68 -17.30 -7.78
C ILE A 322 -5.19 -18.74 -7.97
N SER A 323 -4.87 -19.46 -6.87
CA SER A 323 -4.37 -20.84 -6.90
C SER A 323 -5.30 -21.81 -7.62
N LYS A 324 -6.63 -21.63 -7.53
CA LYS A 324 -7.61 -22.46 -8.25
C LYS A 324 -7.48 -22.40 -9.78
N PHE A 325 -6.78 -21.40 -10.31
CA PHE A 325 -6.47 -21.28 -11.73
C PHE A 325 -5.10 -21.85 -12.12
N GLY A 326 -4.43 -22.54 -11.19
CA GLY A 326 -3.09 -23.11 -11.38
C GLY A 326 -1.98 -22.07 -11.24
N PHE A 327 -2.11 -21.11 -10.32
CA PHE A 327 -1.08 -20.11 -10.01
C PHE A 327 -0.85 -20.03 -8.49
N SER A 328 -0.74 -21.19 -7.85
CA SER A 328 -0.27 -21.27 -6.48
C SER A 328 1.20 -20.86 -6.37
N ASP A 329 1.62 -20.48 -5.17
CA ASP A 329 3.03 -20.25 -4.86
C ASP A 329 3.92 -21.37 -5.38
N ASP A 330 3.63 -22.63 -5.06
CA ASP A 330 4.48 -23.75 -5.47
C ASP A 330 4.58 -23.92 -6.99
N GLU A 331 3.51 -23.61 -7.73
CA GLU A 331 3.54 -23.62 -9.19
C GLU A 331 4.36 -22.46 -9.75
N ILE A 332 4.20 -21.25 -9.19
CA ILE A 332 5.00 -20.07 -9.57
C ILE A 332 6.48 -20.34 -9.29
N ARG A 333 6.81 -20.89 -8.11
CA ARG A 333 8.18 -21.19 -7.68
C ARG A 333 8.87 -22.19 -8.61
N LYS A 334 8.16 -23.22 -9.08
CA LYS A 334 8.67 -24.17 -10.09
C LYS A 334 9.01 -23.47 -11.41
N VAL A 335 8.12 -22.58 -11.87
CA VAL A 335 8.28 -21.87 -13.15
C VAL A 335 9.24 -20.68 -13.07
N ASN A 336 9.43 -20.09 -11.89
CA ASN A 336 10.33 -18.96 -11.66
C ASN A 336 10.88 -18.99 -10.21
N PRO A 337 12.01 -19.69 -9.95
CA PRO A 337 12.62 -19.81 -8.62
C PRO A 337 13.10 -18.46 -8.05
N GLY A 338 13.35 -17.47 -8.91
CA GLY A 338 13.81 -16.13 -8.53
C GLY A 338 12.70 -15.13 -8.24
N MET A 339 11.43 -15.55 -8.25
CA MET A 339 10.29 -14.64 -8.08
C MET A 339 10.24 -14.07 -6.65
N ILE A 340 9.97 -12.77 -6.54
CA ILE A 340 9.48 -12.16 -5.30
C ILE A 340 7.95 -12.22 -5.33
N ILE A 341 7.33 -12.97 -4.42
CA ILE A 341 5.87 -13.12 -4.32
C ILE A 341 5.39 -12.28 -3.13
N SER A 342 4.57 -11.27 -3.42
CA SER A 342 3.99 -10.37 -2.42
C SER A 342 2.49 -10.56 -2.30
N HIS A 343 2.02 -10.94 -1.12
CA HIS A 343 0.61 -11.09 -0.80
C HIS A 343 0.16 -9.99 0.15
N VAL A 344 -0.59 -9.04 -0.37
CA VAL A 344 -1.15 -7.93 0.42
C VAL A 344 -2.47 -8.41 1.04
N ARG A 345 -2.55 -8.40 2.38
CA ARG A 345 -3.70 -8.94 3.13
C ARG A 345 -4.11 -8.00 4.26
N CYS A 346 -5.31 -8.15 4.82
CA CYS A 346 -5.70 -7.36 5.98
C CYS A 346 -4.87 -7.74 7.24
N TYR A 347 -4.71 -9.03 7.51
CA TYR A 347 -4.08 -9.56 8.74
C TYR A 347 -2.77 -10.32 8.50
N GLY A 348 -2.20 -10.21 7.29
CA GLY A 348 -1.02 -10.97 6.85
C GLY A 348 -1.36 -12.37 6.33
N THR A 349 -0.34 -13.14 5.96
CA THR A 349 -0.47 -14.50 5.41
C THR A 349 -0.25 -15.62 6.44
N SER A 350 -0.23 -15.29 7.73
CA SER A 350 0.00 -16.27 8.79
C SER A 350 -0.80 -15.95 10.06
N GLY A 351 -0.89 -16.94 10.95
CA GLY A 351 -1.72 -16.86 12.15
C GLY A 351 -3.18 -17.27 11.88
N PRO A 352 -4.02 -17.32 12.93
CA PRO A 352 -5.40 -17.80 12.85
C PRO A 352 -6.29 -16.99 11.89
N TRP A 353 -5.96 -15.74 11.59
CA TRP A 353 -6.73 -14.86 10.69
C TRP A 353 -6.09 -14.64 9.32
N ALA A 354 -5.12 -15.48 8.90
CA ALA A 354 -4.52 -15.39 7.56
C ALA A 354 -5.54 -15.38 6.41
N TRP A 355 -6.68 -16.05 6.61
CA TRP A 355 -7.78 -16.18 5.64
C TRP A 355 -8.88 -15.13 5.82
N LYS A 356 -8.85 -14.35 6.91
CA LYS A 356 -9.92 -13.43 7.27
C LYS A 356 -9.94 -12.25 6.30
N PRO A 357 -11.08 -11.95 5.66
CA PRO A 357 -11.19 -10.80 4.76
C PRO A 357 -11.17 -9.49 5.54
N GLY A 358 -10.70 -8.44 4.90
CA GLY A 358 -10.76 -7.09 5.46
C GLY A 358 -10.23 -6.04 4.49
N PHE A 359 -10.62 -4.81 4.78
CA PHE A 359 -10.14 -3.58 4.18
C PHE A 359 -9.41 -2.75 5.24
N ASP A 360 -9.04 -1.52 4.89
CA ASP A 360 -8.34 -0.59 5.78
C ASP A 360 -8.97 -0.52 7.18
N MET A 361 -10.29 -0.35 7.20
CA MET A 361 -11.08 -0.18 8.40
C MET A 361 -11.02 -1.38 9.36
N GLN A 362 -10.92 -2.60 8.85
CA GLN A 362 -10.73 -3.80 9.69
C GLN A 362 -9.35 -3.79 10.36
N GLY A 363 -8.32 -3.38 9.62
CA GLY A 363 -6.97 -3.22 10.15
C GLY A 363 -6.93 -2.17 11.26
N SER A 364 -7.56 -1.02 11.02
CA SER A 364 -7.70 0.08 12.00
C SER A 364 -8.51 -0.29 13.24
N ALA A 365 -9.63 -0.99 13.07
CA ALA A 365 -10.51 -1.41 14.16
C ALA A 365 -9.81 -2.42 15.08
N SER A 366 -9.17 -3.42 14.47
CA SER A 366 -8.58 -4.53 15.22
C SER A 366 -7.32 -4.12 15.97
N SER A 367 -6.51 -3.20 15.41
CA SER A 367 -5.17 -2.88 15.91
C SER A 367 -5.14 -1.98 17.16
N GLY A 368 -6.24 -1.30 17.46
CA GLY A 368 -6.27 -0.21 18.44
C GLY A 368 -6.32 1.19 17.84
N LEU A 369 -6.16 1.34 16.52
CA LEU A 369 -6.12 2.65 15.89
C LEU A 369 -7.45 3.40 16.03
N MET A 370 -8.59 2.76 15.70
CA MET A 370 -9.90 3.40 15.89
C MET A 370 -10.23 3.65 17.36
N TYR A 371 -9.72 2.80 18.26
CA TYR A 371 -9.88 3.00 19.69
C TYR A 371 -9.13 4.25 20.17
N LEU A 372 -7.87 4.43 19.72
CA LEU A 372 -7.07 5.63 20.00
C LEU A 372 -7.78 6.90 19.52
N MET A 373 -8.38 6.86 18.33
CA MET A 373 -9.12 8.00 17.77
C MET A 373 -10.35 8.38 18.58
N GLY A 374 -10.97 7.42 19.29
CA GLY A 374 -12.12 7.66 20.16
C GLY A 374 -11.77 8.06 21.59
N GLN A 375 -10.49 8.10 21.95
CA GLN A 375 -10.08 8.60 23.27
C GLN A 375 -10.43 10.08 23.39
N GLU A 376 -11.04 10.47 24.51
CA GLU A 376 -11.55 11.83 24.83
C GLU A 376 -12.87 12.21 24.14
N VAL A 377 -13.57 11.26 23.50
CA VAL A 377 -14.99 11.43 23.15
C VAL A 377 -15.85 11.02 24.35
N ASP A 378 -16.90 11.80 24.67
CA ASP A 378 -17.71 11.69 25.91
C ASP A 378 -18.28 10.28 26.20
N ASP A 379 -18.53 9.47 25.16
CA ASP A 379 -19.09 8.12 25.27
C ASP A 379 -18.06 6.99 25.11
N GLY A 380 -16.77 7.34 24.91
CA GLY A 380 -15.68 6.40 24.66
C GLY A 380 -15.85 5.58 23.36
N ARG A 381 -16.73 6.00 22.45
CA ARG A 381 -16.97 5.31 21.18
C ARG A 381 -15.74 5.42 20.27
N PRO A 382 -15.26 4.31 19.67
CA PRO A 382 -14.20 4.34 18.67
C PRO A 382 -14.53 5.29 17.52
N GLN A 383 -13.51 5.94 16.96
CA GLN A 383 -13.65 6.88 15.85
C GLN A 383 -12.80 6.46 14.66
N TRP A 384 -13.18 6.96 13.49
CA TRP A 384 -12.38 6.76 12.30
C TRP A 384 -11.05 7.54 12.38
N PRO A 385 -9.92 6.97 11.92
CA PRO A 385 -8.75 7.78 11.66
C PRO A 385 -9.07 8.84 10.60
N PRO A 386 -8.31 9.96 10.55
CA PRO A 386 -8.49 10.96 9.51
C PRO A 386 -8.35 10.34 8.11
N GLY A 387 -9.23 10.74 7.18
CA GLY A 387 -9.30 10.20 5.83
C GLY A 387 -10.30 9.03 5.70
N MET A 388 -10.11 8.21 4.67
CA MET A 388 -10.82 6.95 4.43
C MET A 388 -9.90 5.74 4.62
N VAL A 389 -8.64 5.83 4.20
CA VAL A 389 -7.77 4.65 3.99
C VAL A 389 -6.29 4.89 4.36
N ILE A 390 -6.06 5.31 5.61
CA ILE A 390 -4.71 5.62 6.12
C ILE A 390 -3.72 4.45 6.01
N ASN A 391 -4.17 3.21 6.17
CA ASN A 391 -3.31 2.04 6.11
C ASN A 391 -3.05 1.59 4.67
N ASP A 392 -3.98 1.76 3.72
CA ASP A 392 -3.80 1.24 2.37
C ASP A 392 -2.56 1.82 1.68
N TYR A 393 -2.40 3.14 1.68
CA TYR A 393 -1.26 3.79 1.03
C TYR A 393 0.04 3.59 1.81
N THR A 394 0.00 3.61 3.14
CA THR A 394 1.18 3.30 3.95
C THR A 394 1.62 1.83 3.77
N THR A 395 0.66 0.90 3.65
CA THR A 395 0.93 -0.52 3.34
C THR A 395 1.54 -0.66 1.96
N ALA A 396 1.11 0.15 0.99
CA ALA A 396 1.69 0.16 -0.34
C ALA A 396 3.17 0.57 -0.34
N TYR A 397 3.52 1.65 0.38
CA TYR A 397 4.92 2.06 0.55
C TYR A 397 5.72 0.98 1.26
N PHE A 398 5.22 0.39 2.35
CA PHE A 398 5.89 -0.70 3.05
C PHE A 398 6.06 -1.95 2.19
N GLY A 399 5.05 -2.34 1.40
CA GLY A 399 5.16 -3.45 0.45
C GLY A 399 6.23 -3.19 -0.61
N ALA A 400 6.27 -1.97 -1.16
CA ALA A 400 7.25 -1.57 -2.16
C ALA A 400 8.67 -1.50 -1.56
N LEU A 401 8.80 -1.00 -0.33
CA LEU A 401 10.05 -0.95 0.43
C LEU A 401 10.63 -2.34 0.66
N ALA A 402 9.83 -3.32 1.10
CA ALA A 402 10.28 -4.70 1.26
C ALA A 402 10.77 -5.31 -0.07
N ILE A 403 10.04 -5.09 -1.17
CA ILE A 403 10.44 -5.55 -2.50
C ILE A 403 11.75 -4.89 -2.92
N MET A 404 11.88 -3.57 -2.76
CA MET A 404 13.10 -2.83 -3.09
C MET A 404 14.28 -3.27 -2.22
N GLY A 405 14.07 -3.57 -0.94
CA GLY A 405 15.11 -4.10 -0.05
C GLY A 405 15.70 -5.41 -0.55
N ILE A 406 14.86 -6.32 -1.05
CA ILE A 406 15.32 -7.57 -1.69
C ILE A 406 16.10 -7.27 -2.97
N ILE A 407 15.61 -6.35 -3.81
CA ILE A 407 16.31 -5.93 -5.04
C ILE A 407 17.68 -5.31 -4.72
N LEU A 408 17.76 -4.50 -3.66
CA LEU A 408 19.00 -3.90 -3.17
C LEU A 408 20.00 -4.97 -2.75
N ARG A 409 19.58 -5.98 -1.98
CA ARG A 409 20.43 -7.12 -1.59
C ARG A 409 20.98 -7.83 -2.83
N ARG A 410 20.15 -8.05 -3.85
CA ARG A 410 20.58 -8.62 -5.14
C ARG A 410 21.59 -7.75 -5.87
N CYS A 411 21.38 -6.43 -5.92
CA CYS A 411 22.30 -5.50 -6.58
C CYS A 411 23.66 -5.41 -5.86
N LYS A 412 23.65 -5.53 -4.52
CA LYS A 412 24.86 -5.55 -3.67
C LYS A 412 25.55 -6.93 -3.62
N GLY A 413 25.04 -7.94 -4.33
CA GLY A 413 25.59 -9.30 -4.33
C GLY A 413 25.39 -10.07 -3.01
N GLN A 414 24.50 -9.59 -2.13
CA GLN A 414 24.17 -10.21 -0.84
C GLN A 414 23.11 -11.32 -0.98
N SER A 415 22.45 -11.38 -2.13
CA SER A 415 21.53 -12.45 -2.54
C SER A 415 21.61 -12.61 -4.07
N THR A 416 21.22 -13.78 -4.56
CA THR A 416 21.20 -14.07 -6.00
C THR A 416 19.84 -13.76 -6.60
N TRP A 417 19.80 -13.58 -7.92
CA TRP A 417 18.55 -13.37 -8.64
C TRP A 417 17.72 -14.65 -8.81
N SER A 418 18.32 -15.84 -8.58
CA SER A 418 17.66 -17.14 -8.57
C SER A 418 17.04 -17.51 -7.21
N GLN A 419 17.40 -16.80 -6.14
CA GLN A 419 16.77 -16.94 -4.82
C GLN A 419 15.44 -16.20 -4.79
N GLY A 420 14.35 -16.92 -4.50
CA GLY A 420 13.02 -16.37 -4.40
C GLY A 420 12.66 -15.92 -2.99
N TRP A 421 11.66 -15.04 -2.92
CA TRP A 421 11.23 -14.42 -1.66
C TRP A 421 9.71 -14.37 -1.56
N SER A 422 9.20 -14.45 -0.33
CA SER A 422 7.81 -14.17 0.02
C SER A 422 7.75 -12.91 0.88
N VAL A 423 6.79 -12.03 0.58
CA VAL A 423 6.58 -10.73 1.22
C VAL A 423 5.11 -10.63 1.62
N SER A 424 4.83 -10.23 2.87
CA SER A 424 3.46 -10.25 3.42
C SER A 424 3.05 -8.89 4.01
N PRO A 425 2.94 -7.81 3.21
CA PRO A 425 2.45 -6.54 3.72
C PRO A 425 1.00 -6.69 4.21
N SER A 426 0.66 -6.04 5.32
CA SER A 426 -0.69 -6.14 5.86
C SER A 426 -1.25 -4.83 6.41
N LEU A 427 -2.55 -4.60 6.20
CA LEU A 427 -3.23 -3.39 6.64
C LEU A 427 -3.19 -3.25 8.17
N CYS A 428 -3.45 -4.35 8.89
CA CYS A 428 -3.40 -4.36 10.35
C CYS A 428 -1.96 -4.23 10.87
N GLY A 429 -0.97 -4.85 10.21
CA GLY A 429 0.45 -4.67 10.56
C GLY A 429 0.92 -3.24 10.36
N THR A 430 0.47 -2.59 9.28
CA THR A 430 0.67 -1.16 9.06
C THR A 430 0.02 -0.30 10.13
N ALA A 431 -1.23 -0.59 10.52
CA ALA A 431 -1.90 0.13 11.61
C ALA A 431 -1.14 0.00 12.95
N MET A 432 -0.61 -1.19 13.24
CA MET A 432 0.28 -1.41 14.39
C MET A 432 1.59 -0.61 14.27
N GLY A 433 2.19 -0.56 13.07
CA GLY A 433 3.35 0.29 12.79
C GLY A 433 3.06 1.78 12.98
N ILE A 434 1.88 2.25 12.55
CA ILE A 434 1.44 3.63 12.77
C ILE A 434 1.34 3.96 14.27
N LEU A 435 0.76 3.06 15.05
CA LEU A 435 0.67 3.20 16.50
C LEU A 435 2.04 3.13 17.20
N LYS A 436 3.03 2.48 16.58
CA LYS A 436 4.40 2.37 17.10
C LYS A 436 5.24 3.61 16.81
N PHE A 437 5.17 4.17 15.60
CA PHE A 437 6.11 5.21 15.14
C PHE A 437 5.51 6.61 15.02
N PHE A 438 4.18 6.74 14.91
CA PHE A 438 3.56 8.00 14.48
C PHE A 438 2.50 8.54 15.44
N LYS A 439 2.38 7.99 16.66
CA LYS A 439 1.51 8.59 17.69
C LYS A 439 2.00 9.98 18.05
N THR A 440 1.12 10.98 17.93
CA THR A 440 1.45 12.38 18.21
C THR A 440 1.95 12.58 19.63
N SER A 441 1.38 11.87 20.60
CA SER A 441 1.79 11.91 22.02
C SER A 441 3.20 11.39 22.29
N MET A 442 3.80 10.64 21.37
CA MET A 442 5.17 10.13 21.49
C MET A 442 6.20 11.06 20.83
N LEU A 443 5.74 12.04 20.05
CA LEU A 443 6.60 12.98 19.38
C LEU A 443 6.81 14.19 20.28
N PRO A 444 8.05 14.67 20.46
CA PRO A 444 8.30 15.89 21.22
C PRO A 444 7.94 17.11 20.35
N ILE A 445 6.66 17.27 20.02
CA ILE A 445 6.12 18.42 19.29
C ILE A 445 5.90 19.52 20.34
N ALA A 446 6.57 20.67 20.18
CA ALA A 446 6.47 21.77 21.15
C ALA A 446 5.03 22.31 21.25
N ASP A 447 4.59 22.62 22.47
CA ASP A 447 3.25 23.21 22.73
C ASP A 447 3.11 24.67 22.28
N SER A 448 4.20 25.34 21.87
CA SER A 448 4.15 26.75 21.47
C SER A 448 3.97 26.92 19.95
N GLU A 449 2.87 27.54 19.53
CA GLU A 449 2.54 27.85 18.13
C GLU A 449 3.62 28.67 17.39
N ALA A 450 4.59 29.24 18.10
CA ALA A 450 5.58 30.17 17.57
C ALA A 450 6.75 29.52 16.79
N SER A 451 6.80 28.18 16.64
CA SER A 451 7.89 27.49 15.90
C SER A 451 7.44 26.64 14.69
N PHE A 452 6.16 26.63 14.33
CA PHE A 452 5.66 25.80 13.24
C PHE A 452 5.45 26.57 11.94
N ASP A 453 5.86 25.96 10.83
CA ASP A 453 5.42 26.37 9.52
C ASP A 453 3.98 25.90 9.29
N SER A 454 3.21 26.66 8.52
CA SER A 454 1.87 26.25 8.13
C SER A 454 1.89 25.04 7.18
N ALA A 455 0.85 24.21 7.26
CA ALA A 455 0.58 23.16 6.30
C ALA A 455 0.54 23.74 4.88
N LEU A 456 1.12 23.02 3.93
CA LEU A 456 1.16 23.44 2.54
C LEU A 456 0.31 22.53 1.66
N PRO A 457 -0.31 23.09 0.60
CA PRO A 457 -1.09 22.29 -0.33
C PRO A 457 -0.21 21.26 -1.03
N PRO A 458 -0.80 20.16 -1.51
CA PRO A 458 -0.05 19.16 -2.26
C PRO A 458 0.57 19.74 -3.52
N VAL A 459 1.57 19.02 -4.02
CA VAL A 459 2.09 19.23 -5.38
C VAL A 459 1.24 18.38 -6.32
N THR A 460 0.78 18.98 -7.40
CA THR A 460 -0.06 18.30 -8.39
C THR A 460 0.73 17.93 -9.62
N LEU A 461 0.34 16.81 -10.23
CA LEU A 461 0.80 16.35 -11.52
C LEU A 461 -0.41 16.33 -12.46
N GLU A 462 -0.21 16.86 -13.65
CA GLU A 462 -1.25 16.97 -14.67
C GLU A 462 -0.75 16.42 -16.01
N SER A 463 -1.58 15.64 -16.69
CA SER A 463 -1.23 15.09 -18.00
C SER A 463 -2.46 14.63 -18.77
N GLU A 464 -2.38 14.67 -20.09
CA GLU A 464 -3.34 13.96 -20.94
C GLU A 464 -3.19 12.45 -20.79
N THR A 465 -4.32 11.77 -20.67
CA THR A 465 -4.42 10.32 -20.58
C THR A 465 -5.47 9.82 -21.57
N PRO A 466 -5.50 8.52 -21.91
CA PRO A 466 -6.59 7.94 -22.68
C PRO A 466 -7.99 8.09 -22.07
N LEU A 467 -8.10 8.47 -20.79
CA LEU A 467 -9.38 8.75 -20.12
C LEU A 467 -9.76 10.25 -20.16
N GLY A 468 -8.82 11.13 -20.51
CA GLY A 468 -8.96 12.59 -20.43
C GLY A 468 -7.78 13.27 -19.75
N TYR A 469 -7.88 14.59 -19.53
CA TYR A 469 -6.89 15.38 -18.80
C TYR A 469 -7.00 15.10 -17.31
N LEU A 470 -6.00 14.41 -16.75
CA LEU A 470 -5.98 14.00 -15.35
C LEU A 470 -5.15 14.98 -14.54
N ARG A 471 -5.72 15.50 -13.45
CA ARG A 471 -5.02 16.20 -12.37
C ARG A 471 -5.00 15.33 -11.12
N THR A 472 -3.82 14.96 -10.66
CA THR A 472 -3.61 14.06 -9.52
C THR A 472 -2.42 14.50 -8.67
N LEU A 473 -2.14 13.80 -7.56
CA LEU A 473 -0.98 14.11 -6.72
C LEU A 473 0.33 13.75 -7.43
N ALA A 474 1.29 14.66 -7.40
CA ALA A 474 2.66 14.36 -7.82
C ALA A 474 3.33 13.47 -6.77
N PRO A 475 4.08 12.42 -7.14
CA PRO A 475 4.76 11.57 -6.17
C PRO A 475 5.81 12.36 -5.36
N LEU A 476 6.05 11.93 -4.12
CA LEU A 476 7.10 12.45 -3.23
C LEU A 476 8.05 11.31 -2.83
N PRO A 477 9.28 11.59 -2.36
CA PRO A 477 9.96 12.89 -2.25
C PRO A 477 10.60 13.36 -3.58
N ASN A 478 11.29 14.50 -3.54
CA ASN A 478 12.09 14.98 -4.67
C ASN A 478 13.47 14.30 -4.68
N MET A 479 13.89 13.79 -5.84
CA MET A 479 15.19 13.12 -6.01
C MET A 479 16.02 13.85 -7.07
N SER A 480 17.26 14.24 -6.76
CA SER A 480 18.03 15.17 -7.59
C SER A 480 18.53 14.58 -8.92
N VAL A 481 18.76 13.26 -9.00
CA VAL A 481 19.26 12.59 -10.21
C VAL A 481 18.17 11.74 -10.85
N THR A 482 17.36 11.05 -10.05
CA THR A 482 16.31 10.15 -10.53
C THR A 482 14.92 10.60 -10.08
N PRO A 483 14.39 11.75 -10.58
CA PRO A 483 13.09 12.25 -10.15
C PRO A 483 11.97 11.25 -10.43
N LEU A 484 11.06 11.14 -9.46
CA LEU A 484 9.88 10.27 -9.53
C LEU A 484 8.99 10.70 -10.69
N ARG A 485 8.56 9.74 -11.52
CA ARG A 485 7.70 9.99 -12.68
C ARG A 485 7.08 8.70 -13.22
N TYR A 486 6.04 8.85 -14.04
CA TYR A 486 5.40 7.72 -14.72
C TYR A 486 5.84 7.67 -16.19
N GLU A 487 6.71 6.70 -16.53
CA GLU A 487 7.34 6.63 -17.88
C GLU A 487 6.44 6.01 -18.95
N HIS A 488 5.43 5.24 -18.55
CA HIS A 488 4.55 4.52 -19.46
C HIS A 488 3.15 5.15 -19.56
N GLY A 489 3.07 6.47 -19.34
CA GLY A 489 1.82 7.24 -19.25
C GLY A 489 1.35 7.39 -17.80
N LEU A 490 0.65 8.48 -17.51
CA LEU A 490 0.17 8.78 -16.15
C LEU A 490 -0.92 7.80 -15.71
N LEU A 491 -1.91 7.54 -16.56
CA LEU A 491 -2.98 6.57 -16.29
C LEU A 491 -3.41 5.90 -17.60
N MET A 492 -3.49 4.58 -17.61
CA MET A 492 -4.01 3.82 -18.76
C MET A 492 -5.45 3.39 -18.50
N THR A 493 -6.28 3.36 -19.55
CA THR A 493 -7.65 2.82 -19.44
C THR A 493 -7.62 1.40 -18.88
N MET A 494 -8.49 1.14 -17.91
CA MET A 494 -8.63 -0.14 -17.23
C MET A 494 -8.79 -1.30 -18.24
N GLY A 495 -7.85 -2.25 -18.22
CA GLY A 495 -7.89 -3.45 -19.05
C GLY A 495 -7.58 -3.26 -20.54
N SER A 496 -7.12 -2.08 -20.97
CA SER A 496 -6.94 -1.75 -22.40
C SER A 496 -5.64 -2.27 -23.02
N ALA A 497 -4.62 -2.58 -22.23
CA ALA A 497 -3.32 -3.02 -22.70
C ALA A 497 -3.32 -4.50 -23.11
N ARG A 498 -2.40 -4.84 -24.02
CA ARG A 498 -2.04 -6.25 -24.30
C ARG A 498 -1.36 -6.87 -23.07
N PRO A 499 -1.42 -8.21 -22.89
CA PRO A 499 -0.77 -8.89 -21.76
C PRO A 499 0.74 -9.00 -21.97
N VAL A 500 1.43 -7.86 -21.96
CA VAL A 500 2.88 -7.68 -22.10
C VAL A 500 3.34 -6.58 -21.16
N PHE A 501 4.56 -6.68 -20.61
CA PHE A 501 5.09 -5.65 -19.72
C PHE A 501 5.30 -4.32 -20.46
N PRO A 502 4.90 -3.17 -19.89
CA PRO A 502 5.15 -1.87 -20.49
C PRO A 502 6.65 -1.58 -20.65
N GLY A 503 7.01 -0.85 -21.71
CA GLY A 503 8.39 -0.54 -22.06
C GLY A 503 8.46 0.61 -23.07
N LYS A 504 9.68 1.06 -23.43
CA LYS A 504 9.89 2.22 -24.32
C LYS A 504 9.22 2.12 -25.70
N ASN A 505 8.87 0.92 -26.15
CA ASN A 505 8.22 0.66 -27.44
C ASN A 505 6.73 0.36 -27.34
N LEU A 506 6.07 0.57 -26.18
CA LEU A 506 4.65 0.25 -26.00
C LEU A 506 3.68 1.41 -26.26
N LEU A 507 4.18 2.57 -26.70
CA LEU A 507 3.37 3.72 -27.11
C LEU A 507 3.78 4.20 -28.50
N VAL A 508 3.43 3.46 -29.55
CA VAL A 508 3.03 4.00 -30.86
C VAL A 508 2.09 2.98 -31.49
N ILE A 509 0.77 3.24 -31.49
CA ILE A 509 -0.05 3.42 -32.70
C ILE A 509 -1.31 4.20 -32.27
N LEU A 510 -1.19 5.52 -32.12
CA LEU A 510 -2.25 6.42 -32.58
C LEU A 510 -1.68 7.06 -33.85
N GLY A 511 -1.97 6.42 -34.97
CA GLY A 511 -1.65 6.89 -36.31
C GLY A 511 -2.77 6.39 -37.22
N SER A 512 -3.76 7.25 -37.42
CA SER A 512 -4.91 7.11 -38.33
C SER A 512 -4.49 6.90 -39.80
N PRO A 513 -5.39 6.50 -40.72
CA PRO A 513 -6.82 6.16 -40.55
C PRO A 513 -7.14 4.65 -40.61
#